data_AF-A0A8T0D0C8-F1
#
_entry.id   AF-A0A8T0D0C8-F1
#
_cell.length_a   1.000
_cell.length_b   1.000
_cell.length_c   1.000
_cell.angle_alpha   90.00
_cell.angle_beta   90.00
_cell.angle_gamma   90.00
#
_symmetry.space_group_name_H-M   'P 1'
#
loop_
_entity.id
_entity.type
_entity.pdbx_description
1 polymer ?
#
loop_
_entity_poly.entity_id
_entity_poly.type
_entity_poly.pdbx_seq_one_letter_code
_entity_poly.pdbx_strand_id
1 'polypeptide(L)'
;GFRLDGTQFKDCGSQAGVLKSVDVVPCDTKPCTLYKKESAQIIITFSAKKRIDHGKVVVHGVIEGVPIPFPLDHTDMCEFTEPTCPLEPSGQDYTYSYSLPVKATYPSIRLDVKWQLQDGNEDIICALIPVQINSR
;
A
#
# COMPACT_ATOMS: atom_id res chain seq x y z
N GLY A 1 10.80 21.49 6.64
CA GLY A 1 10.08 20.66 7.63
C GLY A 1 10.53 19.23 7.46
N PHE A 2 10.82 18.53 8.56
CA PHE A 2 11.42 17.20 8.58
C PHE A 2 10.66 16.20 7.69
N ARG A 3 11.23 15.83 6.53
CA ARG A 3 10.89 14.57 5.87
C ARG A 3 11.55 13.50 6.72
N LEU A 4 10.77 12.75 7.49
CA LEU A 4 11.23 11.44 7.93
C LEU A 4 11.45 10.67 6.63
N ASP A 5 12.68 10.19 6.37
CA ASP A 5 12.95 9.25 5.28
C ASP A 5 11.86 8.16 5.28
N GLY A 6 11.40 7.79 4.07
CA GLY A 6 10.12 7.14 3.75
C GLY A 6 9.65 6.03 4.70
N THR A 7 8.37 5.70 4.62
CA THR A 7 7.77 4.72 5.54
C THR A 7 8.52 3.39 5.46
N GLN A 8 8.88 2.80 6.60
CA GLN A 8 9.55 1.50 6.60
C GLN A 8 8.61 0.46 5.98
N PHE A 9 9.11 -0.34 5.06
CA PHE A 9 8.36 -1.43 4.43
C PHE A 9 9.28 -2.63 4.15
N LYS A 10 8.66 -3.79 3.90
CA LYS A 10 9.34 -4.99 3.42
C LYS A 10 8.64 -5.48 2.15
N ASP A 11 9.42 -5.73 1.09
CA ASP A 11 8.91 -6.42 -0.09
C ASP A 11 8.58 -7.88 0.30
N CYS A 12 7.33 -8.30 0.04
CA CYS A 12 6.82 -9.63 0.39
C CYS A 12 6.69 -10.58 -0.80
N GLY A 13 7.19 -10.21 -1.98
CA GLY A 13 7.22 -11.09 -3.15
C GLY A 13 6.81 -10.42 -4.46
N SER A 14 7.23 -9.19 -4.74
CA SER A 14 6.94 -8.51 -6.02
C SER A 14 7.53 -9.27 -7.22
N GLN A 15 6.70 -9.76 -8.13
CA GLN A 15 7.09 -10.59 -9.28
C GLN A 15 7.15 -9.75 -10.56
N ALA A 16 6.06 -9.08 -10.91
CA ALA A 16 5.90 -8.33 -12.17
C ALA A 16 6.29 -6.84 -12.10
N GLY A 17 6.74 -6.37 -10.92
CA GLY A 17 7.24 -5.02 -10.71
C GLY A 17 8.47 -4.97 -9.81
N VAL A 18 9.02 -3.77 -9.65
CA VAL A 18 10.08 -3.42 -8.70
C VAL A 18 9.52 -2.38 -7.74
N LEU A 19 9.35 -2.76 -6.47
CA LEU A 19 8.93 -1.84 -5.42
C LEU A 19 10.08 -0.90 -5.06
N LYS A 20 9.86 0.42 -5.15
CA LYS A 20 10.89 1.44 -4.90
C LYS A 20 10.69 2.15 -3.56
N SER A 21 9.47 2.60 -3.28
CA SER A 21 9.15 3.23 -2.01
C SER A 21 7.68 3.02 -1.62
N VAL A 22 7.43 3.17 -0.32
CA VAL A 22 6.10 3.21 0.27
C VAL A 22 6.06 4.37 1.24
N ASP A 23 5.02 5.19 1.16
CA ASP A 23 4.76 6.31 2.06
C ASP A 23 3.33 6.24 2.60
N VAL A 24 3.20 6.43 3.92
CA VAL A 24 1.93 6.58 4.61
C VAL A 24 1.78 8.04 5.01
N VAL A 25 0.66 8.68 4.67
CA VAL A 25 0.40 10.09 4.93
C VAL A 25 -0.93 10.28 5.66
N PRO A 26 -0.97 11.01 6.79
CA PRO A 26 0.17 11.53 7.54
C PRO A 26 0.93 10.41 8.28
N CYS A 27 2.22 10.62 8.52
CA CYS A 27 3.03 9.77 9.38
C CYS A 27 3.91 10.63 10.30
N ASP A 28 3.51 10.73 11.56
CA ASP A 28 4.15 11.55 12.60
C ASP A 28 4.95 10.72 13.62
N THR A 29 4.95 9.40 13.46
CA THR A 29 5.47 8.40 14.39
C THR A 29 6.14 7.26 13.61
N LYS A 30 6.97 6.46 14.28
CA LYS A 30 7.60 5.26 13.69
C LYS A 30 7.35 4.04 14.60
N PRO A 31 6.61 3.00 14.14
CA PRO A 31 5.85 2.93 12.88
C PRO A 31 4.75 3.99 12.80
N CYS A 32 4.25 4.27 11.59
CA CYS A 32 3.24 5.32 11.37
C CYS A 32 1.96 5.03 12.16
N THR A 33 1.42 6.05 12.82
CA THR A 33 0.15 5.96 13.53
C THR A 33 -1.00 6.34 12.60
N LEU A 34 -1.91 5.41 12.38
CA LEU A 34 -3.18 5.61 11.71
C LEU A 34 -4.21 6.04 12.76
N TYR A 35 -4.54 7.32 12.79
CA TYR A 35 -5.46 7.87 13.79
C TYR A 35 -6.92 7.55 13.45
N LYS A 36 -7.65 7.02 14.43
CA LYS A 36 -9.09 6.75 14.29
C LYS A 36 -9.86 8.03 13.99
N LYS A 37 -10.88 7.91 13.14
CA LYS A 37 -11.73 9.00 12.61
C LYS A 37 -11.01 9.96 11.66
N GLU A 38 -9.78 9.64 11.25
CA GLU A 38 -9.03 10.39 10.25
C GLU A 38 -8.87 9.55 8.98
N SER A 39 -8.43 10.21 7.90
CA SER A 39 -8.05 9.52 6.66
C SER A 39 -6.54 9.35 6.61
N ALA A 40 -6.11 8.19 6.11
CA ALA A 40 -4.72 7.92 5.78
C ALA A 40 -4.61 7.60 4.28
N GLN A 41 -3.50 7.99 3.68
CA GLN A 41 -3.15 7.71 2.30
C GLN A 41 -1.92 6.82 2.25
N ILE A 42 -1.95 5.80 1.39
CA ILE A 42 -0.79 4.99 1.02
C ILE A 42 -0.37 5.39 -0.38
N ILE A 43 0.92 5.68 -0.53
CA ILE A 43 1.56 6.04 -1.81
C ILE A 43 2.67 5.02 -2.05
N ILE A 44 2.66 4.38 -3.22
CA ILE A 44 3.62 3.35 -3.60
C ILE A 44 4.26 3.78 -4.91
N THR A 45 5.59 3.91 -4.93
CA THR A 45 6.35 4.10 -6.16
C THR A 45 6.96 2.79 -6.60
N PHE A 46 6.78 2.45 -7.87
CA PHE A 46 7.27 1.19 -8.45
C PHE A 46 7.55 1.33 -9.94
N SER A 47 8.25 0.37 -10.53
CA SER A 47 8.38 0.22 -11.99
C SER A 47 7.89 -1.14 -12.45
N ALA A 48 7.33 -1.24 -13.66
CA ALA A 48 6.86 -2.50 -14.22
C ALA A 48 8.00 -3.30 -14.88
N LYS A 49 7.93 -4.64 -14.81
CA LYS A 49 8.84 -5.58 -15.50
C LYS A 49 8.22 -6.21 -16.75
N LYS A 50 6.90 -6.10 -16.91
CA LYS A 50 6.13 -6.55 -18.07
C LYS A 50 5.01 -5.56 -18.36
N ARG A 51 4.37 -5.69 -19.53
CA ARG A 51 3.15 -4.93 -19.84
C ARG A 51 2.01 -5.37 -18.92
N ILE A 52 1.29 -4.41 -18.32
CA ILE A 52 0.14 -4.66 -17.44
C ILE A 52 -1.00 -3.75 -17.89
N ASP A 53 -2.03 -4.33 -18.51
CA ASP A 53 -3.17 -3.57 -19.03
C ASP A 53 -4.24 -3.29 -17.95
N HIS A 54 -4.33 -4.16 -16.94
CA HIS A 54 -5.27 -4.06 -15.82
C HIS A 54 -4.67 -4.70 -14.57
N GLY A 55 -5.22 -4.38 -13.40
CA GLY A 55 -4.83 -5.05 -12.17
C GLY A 55 -5.76 -4.74 -11.00
N LYS A 56 -5.62 -5.49 -9.91
CA LYS A 56 -6.44 -5.37 -8.71
C LYS A 56 -5.63 -5.05 -7.47
N VAL A 57 -6.26 -4.36 -6.53
CA VAL A 57 -5.71 -4.07 -5.22
C VAL A 57 -6.24 -5.10 -4.22
N VAL A 58 -5.33 -5.73 -3.48
CA VAL A 58 -5.67 -6.69 -2.42
C VAL A 58 -4.96 -6.30 -1.13
N VAL A 59 -5.73 -6.19 -0.04
CA VAL A 59 -5.23 -5.68 1.24
C VAL A 59 -5.56 -6.66 2.37
N HIS A 60 -4.59 -6.89 3.24
CA HIS A 60 -4.76 -7.64 4.48
C HIS A 60 -4.14 -6.89 5.66
N GLY A 61 -4.75 -7.00 6.84
CA GLY A 61 -4.08 -6.72 8.11
C GLY A 61 -3.45 -7.99 8.65
N VAL A 62 -2.15 -8.00 8.89
CA VAL A 62 -1.42 -9.15 9.44
C VAL A 62 -1.23 -8.93 10.94
N ILE A 63 -1.94 -9.72 11.75
CA ILE A 63 -1.92 -9.65 13.22
C ILE A 63 -1.34 -10.98 13.73
N GLU A 64 -0.24 -10.92 14.48
CA GLU A 64 0.45 -12.11 15.02
C GLU A 64 0.74 -13.16 13.92
N GLY A 65 1.10 -12.69 12.71
CA GLY A 65 1.38 -13.54 11.55
C GLY A 65 0.17 -14.04 10.76
N VAL A 66 -1.06 -13.77 11.22
CA VAL A 66 -2.30 -14.19 10.55
C VAL A 66 -2.80 -13.08 9.62
N PRO A 67 -2.90 -13.30 8.30
CA PRO A 67 -3.46 -12.32 7.38
C PRO A 67 -4.99 -12.30 7.45
N ILE A 68 -5.56 -11.15 7.77
CA ILE A 68 -7.00 -10.90 7.83
C ILE A 68 -7.39 -10.01 6.65
N PRO A 69 -8.31 -10.43 5.77
CA PRO A 69 -8.72 -9.64 4.60
C PRO A 69 -9.30 -8.27 5.00
N PHE A 70 -8.89 -7.22 4.29
CA PHE A 70 -9.46 -5.89 4.40
C PHE A 70 -10.12 -5.51 3.07
N PRO A 71 -11.47 -5.58 2.97
CA PRO A 71 -12.15 -5.28 1.73
C PRO A 71 -12.06 -3.78 1.40
N LEU A 72 -11.79 -3.48 0.13
CA LEU A 72 -11.83 -2.14 -0.43
C LEU A 72 -13.08 -1.97 -1.30
N ASP A 73 -13.64 -0.77 -1.30
CA ASP A 73 -14.79 -0.43 -2.15
C ASP A 73 -14.36 -0.33 -3.64
N HIS A 74 -13.16 0.19 -3.89
CA HIS A 74 -12.55 0.29 -5.22
C HIS A 74 -11.29 -0.57 -5.26
N THR A 75 -11.21 -1.46 -6.24
CA THR A 75 -10.11 -2.41 -6.35
C THR A 75 -9.38 -2.36 -7.68
N ASP A 76 -9.82 -1.55 -8.66
CA ASP A 76 -9.07 -1.38 -9.90
C ASP A 76 -7.81 -0.56 -9.61
N MET A 77 -6.63 -1.18 -9.77
CA MET A 77 -5.38 -0.49 -9.48
C MET A 77 -5.10 0.66 -10.44
N CYS A 78 -5.61 0.59 -11.68
CA CYS A 78 -5.33 1.55 -12.74
C CYS A 78 -6.02 2.89 -12.50
N GLU A 79 -7.14 2.89 -11.77
CA GLU A 79 -7.82 4.11 -11.29
C GLU A 79 -6.94 4.94 -10.33
N PHE A 80 -6.00 4.28 -9.65
CA PHE A 80 -5.18 4.89 -8.59
C PHE A 80 -3.69 4.98 -8.96
N THR A 81 -3.32 4.63 -10.20
CA THR A 81 -1.92 4.61 -10.66
C THR A 81 -1.68 5.72 -11.68
N GLU A 82 -0.59 6.47 -11.49
CA GLU A 82 -0.14 7.51 -12.40
C GLU A 82 1.32 7.29 -12.83
N PRO A 83 1.65 7.32 -14.14
CA PRO A 83 0.72 7.31 -15.26
C PRO A 83 -0.22 6.08 -15.24
N THR A 84 -1.44 6.23 -15.74
CA THR A 84 -2.43 5.15 -15.74
C THR A 84 -2.04 4.02 -16.70
N CYS A 85 -2.70 2.88 -16.54
CA CYS A 85 -2.49 1.70 -17.38
C CYS A 85 -2.77 1.99 -18.86
N PRO A 86 -2.12 1.29 -19.81
CA PRO A 86 -1.20 0.16 -19.59
C PRO A 86 0.14 0.59 -19.01
N LEU A 87 0.65 -0.20 -18.06
CA LEU A 87 2.01 -0.05 -17.57
C LEU A 87 2.96 -0.76 -18.54
N GLU A 88 4.13 -0.16 -18.81
CA GLU A 88 5.12 -0.66 -19.76
C GLU A 88 6.44 -0.96 -19.05
N PRO A 89 7.20 -1.98 -19.49
CA PRO A 89 8.51 -2.34 -18.93
C PRO A 89 9.62 -1.39 -19.43
N SER A 90 9.44 -0.08 -19.27
CA SER A 90 10.39 0.96 -19.72
C SER A 90 11.40 1.37 -18.65
N GLY A 91 11.24 0.89 -17.41
CA GLY A 91 12.00 1.33 -16.25
C GLY A 91 11.53 2.66 -15.63
N GLN A 92 10.48 3.27 -16.20
CA GLN A 92 9.86 4.47 -15.63
C GLN A 92 9.17 4.18 -14.30
N ASP A 93 8.98 5.24 -13.52
CA ASP A 93 8.25 5.19 -12.27
C ASP A 93 6.75 5.40 -12.46
N TYR A 94 6.00 4.56 -11.75
CA TYR A 94 4.57 4.68 -11.55
C TYR A 94 4.32 4.95 -10.07
N THR A 95 3.32 5.78 -9.80
CA THR A 95 2.88 6.13 -8.46
C THR A 95 1.45 5.65 -8.27
N TYR A 96 1.27 4.68 -7.40
CA TYR A 96 -0.04 4.24 -6.93
C TYR A 96 -0.40 5.00 -5.66
N SER A 97 -1.60 5.59 -5.57
CA SER A 97 -2.05 6.35 -4.40
C SER A 97 -3.48 6.01 -4.00
N TYR A 98 -3.71 5.58 -2.76
CA TYR A 98 -5.03 5.21 -2.27
C TYR A 98 -5.30 5.78 -0.87
N SER A 99 -6.47 6.39 -0.68
CA SER A 99 -6.88 7.02 0.58
C SER A 99 -8.04 6.27 1.25
N LEU A 100 -7.94 6.04 2.56
CA LEU A 100 -8.94 5.30 3.35
C LEU A 100 -9.26 6.00 4.68
N PRO A 101 -10.52 6.01 5.10
CA PRO A 101 -10.89 6.40 6.46
C PRO A 101 -10.53 5.30 7.46
N VAL A 102 -9.88 5.69 8.56
CA VAL A 102 -9.59 4.82 9.70
C VAL A 102 -10.81 4.84 10.63
N LYS A 103 -11.59 3.77 10.65
CA LYS A 103 -12.87 3.75 11.38
C LYS A 103 -12.66 3.79 12.90
N ALA A 104 -13.56 4.48 13.61
CA ALA A 104 -13.55 4.55 15.07
C ALA A 104 -13.64 3.18 15.76
N THR A 105 -14.25 2.20 15.09
CA THR A 105 -14.44 0.83 15.57
C THR A 105 -13.19 -0.04 15.47
N TYR A 106 -12.14 0.41 14.76
CA TYR A 106 -10.91 -0.36 14.67
C TYR A 106 -10.20 -0.44 16.03
N PRO A 107 -9.67 -1.62 16.40
CA PRO A 107 -8.94 -1.76 17.66
C PRO A 107 -7.67 -0.91 17.63
N SER A 108 -7.23 -0.45 18.81
CA SER A 108 -5.88 0.14 18.91
C SER A 108 -4.87 -1.01 18.99
N ILE A 109 -4.08 -1.19 17.95
CA ILE A 109 -3.19 -2.34 17.80
C ILE A 109 -2.02 -2.00 16.86
N ARG A 110 -0.91 -2.73 16.99
CA ARG A 110 0.17 -2.76 16.00
C ARG A 110 -0.02 -3.94 15.07
N LEU A 111 0.20 -3.72 13.78
CA LEU A 111 0.03 -4.74 12.75
C LEU A 111 0.86 -4.38 11.51
N ASP A 112 1.07 -5.36 10.64
CA ASP A 112 1.56 -5.07 9.29
C ASP A 112 0.37 -4.97 8.33
N VAL A 113 0.32 -3.93 7.52
CA VAL A 113 -0.57 -3.87 6.37
C VAL A 113 0.12 -4.57 5.21
N LYS A 114 -0.47 -5.65 4.69
CA LYS A 114 -0.04 -6.27 3.44
C LYS A 114 -0.81 -5.63 2.29
N TRP A 115 -0.12 -4.87 1.45
CA TRP A 115 -0.67 -4.20 0.28
C TRP A 115 -0.15 -4.87 -1.00
N GLN A 116 -1.06 -5.37 -1.83
CA GLN A 116 -0.72 -6.06 -3.07
C GLN A 116 -1.40 -5.39 -4.26
N LEU A 117 -0.63 -5.18 -5.32
CA LEU A 117 -1.15 -4.88 -6.65
C LEU A 117 -0.99 -6.16 -7.48
N GLN A 118 -2.08 -6.68 -8.05
CA GLN A 118 -2.13 -8.00 -8.67
C GLN A 118 -2.60 -7.95 -10.12
N ASP A 119 -1.94 -8.72 -10.97
CA ASP A 119 -2.39 -9.06 -12.33
C ASP A 119 -2.78 -10.56 -12.32
N GLY A 120 -4.07 -10.85 -12.20
CA GLY A 120 -4.55 -12.20 -11.92
C GLY A 120 -4.08 -12.71 -10.55
N ASN A 121 -3.26 -13.76 -10.54
CA ASN A 121 -2.68 -14.34 -9.32
C ASN A 121 -1.21 -13.91 -9.09
N GLU A 122 -0.65 -13.10 -9.99
CA GLU A 122 0.72 -12.63 -9.89
C GLU A 122 0.77 -11.29 -9.14
N ASP A 123 1.62 -11.21 -8.12
CA ASP A 123 1.88 -9.95 -7.43
C ASP A 123 2.78 -9.07 -8.31
N ILE A 124 2.21 -7.97 -8.83
CA ILE A 124 3.01 -6.91 -9.46
C ILE A 124 3.90 -6.29 -8.38
N ILE A 125 3.29 -5.91 -7.27
CA ILE A 125 3.95 -5.37 -6.08
C ILE A 125 3.35 -6.04 -4.85
N CYS A 126 4.20 -6.35 -3.87
CA CYS A 126 3.81 -6.82 -2.54
C CYS A 126 4.58 -6.04 -1.48
N ALA A 127 3.90 -5.24 -0.66
CA ALA A 127 4.48 -4.51 0.46
C ALA A 127 3.88 -4.95 1.80
N LEU A 128 4.73 -5.21 2.80
CA LEU A 128 4.37 -5.28 4.22
C LEU A 128 4.78 -3.99 4.89
N ILE A 129 3.82 -3.30 5.49
CA ILE A 129 3.96 -1.95 6.03
C ILE A 129 3.61 -1.98 7.53
N PRO A 130 4.59 -1.93 8.44
CA PRO A 130 4.31 -1.83 9.87
C PRO A 130 3.62 -0.50 10.19
N VAL A 131 2.45 -0.60 10.81
CA VAL A 131 1.66 0.55 11.28
C VAL A 131 1.15 0.29 12.70
N GLN A 132 0.64 1.35 13.33
CA GLN A 132 -0.14 1.23 14.54
C GLN A 132 -1.43 2.02 14.42
N ILE A 133 -2.55 1.46 14.86
CA ILE A 133 -3.83 2.15 14.92
C ILE A 133 -3.99 2.70 16.34
N ASN A 134 -4.32 3.99 16.48
CA ASN A 134 -4.63 4.55 17.78
C ASN A 134 -5.64 5.69 17.69
N SER A 135 -6.24 6.05 18.82
CA SER A 135 -6.90 7.36 18.94
C SER A 135 -5.83 8.45 19.05
N ARG A 136 -6.20 9.70 18.71
CA ARG A 136 -5.44 10.86 19.18
C ARG A 136 -5.55 11.03 20.70
#